data_AF-A0A084AYQ3-F1
#
_entry.id   AF-A0A084AYQ3-F1
#
_cell.length_a   1.000
_cell.length_b   1.000
_cell.length_c   1.000
_cell.angle_alpha   90.00
_cell.angle_beta   90.00
_cell.angle_gamma   90.00
#
_symmetry.space_group_name_H-M   'P 1'
#
loop_
_entity.id
_entity.type
_entity.pdbx_description
1 polymer ?
#
loop_
_entity_poly.entity_id
_entity_poly.type
_entity_poly.pdbx_seq_one_letter_code
_entity_poly.pdbx_strand_id
1 'polypeptide(L)'
;MAEAAFAKTFLTTIDSRPLKLSPDHVEDARKFPARQPYILPRMPKPMSKPINLAPGQERSITVAVKSLRNPPLDIKLTSQPLNTSILDIKSSVSTQARIPTDKIKILLNKRPVPDSKVLKDVIGDTDSSIEFSVMVLGGAASVLPEEVAQPPAPAEPAGAAAVETDAFWSDLTGFLSQRLKDQQEAESLSKLFKGSWEASR
;
A
#
# COMPACT_ATOMS: atom_id res chain seq x y z
N MET A 1 4.26 -13.10 -74.17
CA MET A 1 4.88 -14.44 -74.27
C MET A 1 5.83 -14.78 -73.12
N ALA A 2 6.61 -13.83 -72.57
CA ALA A 2 7.61 -14.11 -71.53
C ALA A 2 7.04 -14.57 -70.18
N GLU A 3 5.96 -13.94 -69.68
CA GLU A 3 5.35 -14.29 -68.39
C GLU A 3 4.73 -15.69 -68.41
N ALA A 4 4.11 -16.09 -69.52
CA ALA A 4 3.56 -17.43 -69.70
C ALA A 4 4.66 -18.51 -69.76
N ALA A 5 5.83 -18.19 -70.32
CA ALA A 5 6.98 -19.08 -70.30
C ALA A 5 7.54 -19.23 -68.88
N PHE A 6 7.67 -18.12 -68.14
CA PHE A 6 8.09 -18.12 -66.73
C PHE A 6 7.13 -18.92 -65.84
N ALA A 7 5.82 -18.72 -65.99
CA ALA A 7 4.82 -19.47 -65.22
C ALA A 7 4.91 -20.97 -65.49
N LYS A 8 5.10 -21.37 -66.76
CA LYS A 8 5.29 -22.79 -67.13
C LYS A 8 6.55 -23.38 -66.50
N THR A 9 7.68 -22.66 -66.55
CA THR A 9 8.93 -23.14 -65.91
C THR A 9 8.82 -23.16 -64.39
N PHE A 10 8.08 -22.23 -63.79
CA PHE A 10 7.86 -22.23 -62.35
C PHE A 10 6.97 -23.40 -61.92
N LEU A 11 5.88 -23.67 -62.65
CA LEU A 11 5.01 -24.81 -62.37
C LEU A 11 5.73 -26.15 -62.51
N THR A 12 6.58 -26.32 -63.54
CA THR A 12 7.40 -27.55 -63.65
C THR A 12 8.38 -27.71 -62.49
N THR A 13 8.92 -26.62 -61.94
CA THR A 13 9.79 -26.67 -60.75
C THR A 13 9.05 -26.92 -59.44
N ILE A 14 7.76 -26.63 -59.36
CA ILE A 14 6.91 -26.96 -58.20
C ILE A 14 6.50 -28.42 -58.27
N ASP A 15 6.10 -28.88 -59.46
CA ASP A 15 5.61 -30.25 -59.69
C ASP A 15 6.69 -31.31 -59.44
N SER A 16 7.97 -30.97 -59.68
CA SER A 16 9.09 -31.86 -59.38
C SER A 16 9.44 -31.95 -57.89
N ARG A 17 8.83 -31.14 -57.00
CA ARG A 17 9.12 -31.18 -55.56
C ARG A 17 8.24 -32.20 -54.85
N PRO A 18 8.80 -33.00 -53.93
CA PRO A 18 8.02 -33.99 -53.21
C PRO A 18 6.94 -33.32 -52.35
N LEU A 19 5.69 -33.80 -52.47
CA LEU A 19 4.54 -33.34 -51.66
C LEU A 19 4.71 -33.64 -50.16
N LYS A 20 5.50 -34.67 -49.83
CA LYS A 20 5.81 -35.09 -48.46
C LYS A 20 7.32 -35.28 -48.33
N LEU A 21 7.90 -34.70 -47.28
CA LEU A 21 9.28 -34.95 -46.91
C LEU A 21 9.37 -36.30 -46.19
N SER A 22 10.42 -37.08 -46.48
CA SER A 22 10.70 -38.33 -45.76
C SER A 22 10.98 -38.04 -44.28
N PRO A 23 10.65 -38.94 -43.34
CA PRO A 23 11.01 -38.79 -41.93
C PRO A 23 12.51 -38.52 -41.67
N ASP A 24 13.38 -39.04 -42.55
CA ASP A 24 14.84 -38.88 -42.46
C ASP A 24 15.39 -37.64 -43.19
N HIS A 25 14.51 -36.79 -43.72
CA HIS A 25 14.91 -35.62 -44.47
C HIS A 25 15.50 -34.54 -43.53
N VAL A 26 16.78 -34.21 -43.72
CA VAL A 26 17.49 -33.17 -42.97
C VAL A 26 17.94 -32.07 -43.94
N GLU A 27 17.43 -30.85 -43.75
CA GLU A 27 17.88 -29.66 -44.49
C GLU A 27 18.99 -28.94 -43.73
N ASP A 28 20.04 -28.53 -44.45
CA ASP A 28 21.16 -27.79 -43.87
C ASP A 28 20.76 -26.33 -43.66
N ALA A 29 20.83 -25.86 -42.42
CA ALA A 29 20.43 -24.52 -42.02
C ALA A 29 21.17 -23.40 -42.80
N ARG A 30 22.36 -23.70 -43.34
CA ARG A 30 23.19 -22.77 -44.10
C ARG A 30 22.69 -22.52 -45.53
N LYS A 31 21.81 -23.38 -46.05
CA LYS A 31 21.25 -23.26 -47.41
C LYS A 31 19.98 -22.42 -47.45
N PHE A 32 19.39 -22.08 -46.30
CA PHE A 32 18.21 -21.22 -46.28
C PHE A 32 18.57 -19.80 -46.74
N PRO A 33 17.76 -19.17 -47.61
CA PRO A 33 17.96 -17.77 -47.95
C PRO A 33 17.85 -16.91 -46.69
N ALA A 34 18.63 -15.83 -46.62
CA ALA A 34 18.58 -14.89 -45.50
C ALA A 34 17.16 -14.31 -45.37
N ARG A 35 16.38 -14.82 -44.43
CA ARG A 35 15.06 -14.29 -44.09
C ARG A 35 15.26 -13.14 -43.12
N GLN A 36 14.48 -12.07 -43.29
CA GLN A 36 14.37 -11.05 -42.26
C GLN A 36 13.95 -11.74 -40.96
N PRO A 37 14.65 -11.49 -39.83
CA PRO A 37 14.31 -12.14 -38.58
C PRO A 37 12.84 -11.86 -38.26
N TYR A 38 12.08 -12.92 -38.03
CA TYR A 38 10.70 -12.78 -37.56
C TYR A 38 10.76 -12.30 -36.12
N ILE A 39 10.78 -10.98 -35.96
CA ILE A 39 10.79 -10.34 -34.64
C ILE A 39 9.38 -10.44 -34.10
N LEU A 40 9.22 -11.26 -33.06
CA LEU A 40 8.01 -11.25 -32.25
C LEU A 40 7.78 -9.81 -31.75
N PRO A 41 6.52 -9.36 -31.70
CA PRO A 41 6.17 -8.11 -31.03
C PRO A 41 6.78 -8.09 -29.63
N ARG A 42 7.41 -6.97 -29.26
CA ARG A 42 7.97 -6.80 -27.91
C ARG A 42 6.86 -7.00 -26.88
N MET A 43 7.15 -7.77 -25.82
CA MET A 43 6.23 -7.94 -24.71
C MET A 43 5.85 -6.56 -24.13
N PRO A 44 4.56 -6.27 -23.89
CA PRO A 44 4.12 -4.97 -23.35
C PRO A 44 4.74 -4.66 -21.99
N LYS A 45 5.02 -5.69 -21.18
CA LYS A 45 5.69 -5.57 -19.90
C LYS A 45 7.02 -6.35 -19.94
N PRO A 46 8.13 -5.75 -19.50
CA PRO A 46 9.40 -6.47 -19.40
C PRO A 46 9.29 -7.59 -18.36
N MET A 47 10.01 -8.70 -18.58
CA MET A 47 10.08 -9.77 -17.59
C MET A 47 10.72 -9.26 -16.29
N SER A 48 10.15 -9.66 -15.14
CA SER A 48 10.67 -9.33 -13.82
C SER A 48 12.09 -9.87 -13.65
N LYS A 49 13.03 -9.01 -13.24
CA LYS A 49 14.39 -9.44 -12.91
C LYS A 49 14.43 -9.87 -11.43
N PRO A 50 15.22 -10.90 -11.07
CA PRO A 50 15.44 -11.24 -9.68
C PRO A 50 16.09 -10.07 -8.95
N ILE A 51 15.53 -9.69 -7.81
CA ILE A 51 16.05 -8.62 -6.94
C ILE A 51 16.64 -9.31 -5.71
N ASN A 52 17.95 -9.18 -5.51
CA ASN A 52 18.60 -9.57 -4.26
C ASN A 52 18.37 -8.47 -3.22
N LEU A 53 17.54 -8.75 -2.22
CA LEU A 53 17.30 -7.87 -1.08
C LEU A 53 18.17 -8.31 0.09
N ALA A 54 18.71 -7.36 0.83
CA ALA A 54 19.43 -7.67 2.06
C ALA A 54 18.46 -8.26 3.11
N PRO A 55 18.92 -9.17 3.99
CA PRO A 55 18.09 -9.67 5.09
C PRO A 55 17.59 -8.50 5.95
N GLY A 56 16.27 -8.37 6.09
CA GLY A 56 15.59 -7.25 6.78
C GLY A 56 15.07 -6.14 5.86
N GLN A 57 15.42 -6.15 4.57
CA GLN A 57 14.86 -5.23 3.58
C GLN A 57 13.64 -5.85 2.90
N GLU A 58 12.47 -5.65 3.50
CA GLU A 58 11.21 -6.04 2.86
C GLU A 58 10.81 -5.06 1.76
N ARG A 59 10.15 -5.55 0.71
CA ARG A 59 9.59 -4.67 -0.32
C ARG A 59 8.41 -3.90 0.28
N SER A 60 8.49 -2.58 0.24
CA SER A 60 7.40 -1.71 0.64
C SER A 60 6.75 -1.05 -0.58
N ILE A 61 5.44 -0.85 -0.49
CA ILE A 61 4.62 -0.27 -1.56
C ILE A 61 4.05 1.07 -1.09
N THR A 62 3.97 2.03 -2.01
CA THR A 62 3.23 3.27 -1.76
C THR A 62 1.76 3.06 -2.12
N VAL A 63 0.88 3.14 -1.12
CA VAL A 63 -0.56 2.95 -1.31
C VAL A 63 -1.24 4.31 -1.28
N ALA A 64 -1.80 4.72 -2.41
CA ALA A 64 -2.62 5.92 -2.52
C ALA A 64 -4.10 5.53 -2.51
N VAL A 65 -4.83 5.96 -1.49
CA VAL A 65 -6.27 5.73 -1.36
C VAL A 65 -7.00 7.02 -1.71
N LYS A 66 -7.73 7.02 -2.82
CA LYS A 66 -8.51 8.17 -3.31
C LYS A 66 -10.01 7.93 -3.13
N SER A 67 -10.71 8.93 -2.63
CA SER A 67 -12.17 8.91 -2.49
C SER A 67 -12.76 10.14 -3.17
N LEU A 68 -13.66 9.92 -4.14
CA LEU A 68 -14.38 10.98 -4.88
C LEU A 68 -15.53 11.60 -4.05
N ARG A 69 -15.43 11.61 -2.72
CA ARG A 69 -16.41 12.28 -1.86
C ARG A 69 -16.27 13.80 -1.95
N ASN A 70 -17.30 14.50 -1.48
CA ASN A 70 -17.22 15.90 -1.09
C ASN A 70 -17.38 15.96 0.44
N PRO A 71 -16.31 16.18 1.23
CA PRO A 71 -14.94 16.54 0.83
C PRO A 71 -14.11 15.35 0.30
N PRO A 72 -13.19 15.58 -0.66
CA PRO A 72 -12.35 14.53 -1.24
C PRO A 72 -11.31 14.04 -0.21
N LEU A 73 -11.14 12.72 -0.11
CA LEU A 73 -10.16 12.11 0.80
C LEU A 73 -9.06 11.45 -0.02
N ASP A 74 -7.85 12.01 0.06
CA ASP A 74 -6.64 11.46 -0.55
C ASP A 74 -5.66 11.08 0.57
N ILE A 75 -5.57 9.79 0.85
CA ILE A 75 -4.70 9.23 1.89
C ILE A 75 -3.53 8.53 1.22
N LYS A 76 -2.31 9.01 1.46
CA LYS A 76 -1.08 8.38 0.99
C LYS A 76 -0.41 7.64 2.14
N LEU A 77 -0.46 6.31 2.08
CA LEU A 77 0.26 5.44 3.00
C LEU A 77 1.62 5.08 2.37
N THR A 78 2.64 5.84 2.74
CA THR A 78 4.01 5.62 2.27
C THR A 78 4.59 4.40 2.97
N SER A 79 5.12 3.44 2.19
CA SER A 79 5.87 2.28 2.68
C SER A 79 5.05 1.23 3.47
N GLN A 80 3.97 0.72 2.88
CA GLN A 80 3.23 -0.42 3.43
C GLN A 80 3.90 -1.76 3.06
N PRO A 81 4.08 -2.71 4.00
CA PRO A 81 4.63 -4.02 3.67
C PRO A 81 3.65 -4.84 2.82
N LEU A 82 4.18 -5.75 1.99
CA LEU A 82 3.42 -6.66 1.12
C LEU A 82 2.39 -7.55 1.87
N ASN A 83 2.66 -7.83 3.14
CA ASN A 83 1.81 -8.66 3.99
C ASN A 83 0.66 -7.89 4.65
N THR A 84 0.57 -6.57 4.44
CA THR A 84 -0.57 -5.80 4.94
C THR A 84 -1.87 -6.34 4.35
N SER A 85 -2.89 -6.40 5.19
CA SER A 85 -4.23 -6.81 4.76
C SER A 85 -5.03 -5.60 4.29
N ILE A 86 -6.04 -5.85 3.47
CA ILE A 86 -6.97 -4.79 3.06
C ILE A 86 -7.80 -4.31 4.25
N LEU A 87 -8.02 -5.16 5.25
CA LEU A 87 -8.63 -4.76 6.52
C LEU A 87 -7.82 -3.68 7.24
N ASP A 88 -6.49 -3.76 7.23
CA ASP A 88 -5.61 -2.77 7.88
C ASP A 88 -5.61 -1.43 7.12
N ILE A 89 -5.73 -1.48 5.79
CA ILE A 89 -5.95 -0.27 5.00
C ILE A 89 -7.34 0.31 5.32
N LYS A 90 -8.36 -0.53 5.44
CA LYS A 90 -9.74 -0.13 5.76
C LYS A 90 -9.84 0.50 7.15
N SER A 91 -9.13 -0.03 8.15
CA SER A 91 -9.06 0.53 9.49
C SER A 91 -8.31 1.87 9.49
N SER A 92 -7.20 1.98 8.76
CA SER A 92 -6.45 3.24 8.61
C SER A 92 -7.30 4.33 7.96
N VAL A 93 -8.06 3.98 6.91
CA VAL A 93 -9.01 4.88 6.25
C VAL A 93 -10.19 5.21 7.17
N SER A 94 -10.70 4.24 7.93
CA SER A 94 -11.78 4.45 8.92
C SER A 94 -11.36 5.45 10.01
N THR A 95 -10.16 5.33 10.56
CA THR A 95 -9.65 6.24 11.59
C THR A 95 -9.50 7.66 11.08
N GLN A 96 -8.98 7.84 9.85
CA GLN A 96 -8.77 9.16 9.28
C GLN A 96 -10.05 9.80 8.73
N ALA A 97 -10.92 9.00 8.10
CA ALA A 97 -12.18 9.48 7.53
C ALA A 97 -13.34 9.51 8.53
N ARG A 98 -13.19 8.88 9.71
CA ARG A 98 -14.24 8.65 10.71
C ARG A 98 -15.48 7.95 10.12
N ILE A 99 -15.26 6.98 9.23
CA ILE A 99 -16.33 6.23 8.56
C ILE A 99 -16.27 4.76 9.02
N PRO A 100 -17.39 4.15 9.43
CA PRO A 100 -17.43 2.74 9.81
C PRO A 100 -16.89 1.81 8.71
N THR A 101 -16.09 0.83 9.11
CA THR A 101 -15.49 -0.19 8.24
C THR A 101 -16.54 -0.95 7.42
N ASP A 102 -17.74 -1.21 7.94
CA ASP A 102 -18.78 -1.97 7.23
C ASP A 102 -19.34 -1.25 6.00
N LYS A 103 -19.26 0.09 6.00
CA LYS A 103 -19.75 0.91 4.88
C LYS A 103 -18.69 1.14 3.82
N ILE A 104 -17.42 0.85 4.10
CA ILE A 104 -16.29 1.10 3.21
C ILE A 104 -16.09 -0.12 2.30
N LYS A 105 -16.10 0.10 0.98
CA LYS A 105 -15.64 -0.85 -0.04
C LYS A 105 -14.40 -0.28 -0.71
N ILE A 106 -13.30 -1.02 -0.62
CA ILE A 106 -12.07 -0.70 -1.33
C ILE A 106 -12.16 -1.29 -2.74
N LEU A 107 -11.90 -0.47 -3.75
CA LEU A 107 -11.93 -0.82 -5.16
C LEU A 107 -10.52 -0.72 -5.74
N LEU A 108 -10.11 -1.75 -6.48
CA LEU A 108 -8.95 -1.71 -7.37
C LEU A 108 -9.44 -1.74 -8.82
N ASN A 109 -9.05 -0.77 -9.65
CA ASN A 109 -9.49 -0.72 -11.06
C ASN A 109 -11.02 -0.88 -11.22
N LYS A 110 -11.79 -0.21 -10.34
CA LYS A 110 -13.26 -0.27 -10.25
C LYS A 110 -13.86 -1.61 -9.80
N ARG A 111 -13.05 -2.58 -9.37
CA ARG A 111 -13.50 -3.88 -8.83
C ARG A 111 -13.37 -3.92 -7.30
N PRO A 112 -14.42 -4.33 -6.55
CA PRO A 112 -14.34 -4.52 -5.10
C PRO A 112 -13.33 -5.60 -4.74
N VAL A 113 -12.48 -5.31 -3.76
CA VAL A 113 -11.49 -6.25 -3.23
C VAL A 113 -11.91 -6.71 -1.84
N PRO A 114 -11.94 -8.02 -1.54
CA PRO A 114 -12.36 -8.53 -0.25
C PRO A 114 -11.29 -8.33 0.83
N ASP A 115 -11.72 -8.12 2.08
CA ASP A 115 -10.84 -7.77 3.20
C ASP A 115 -9.79 -8.85 3.56
N SER A 116 -10.05 -10.12 3.20
CA SER A 116 -9.13 -11.25 3.41
C SER A 116 -7.92 -11.23 2.49
N LYS A 117 -7.88 -10.34 1.49
CA LYS A 117 -6.76 -10.23 0.57
C LYS A 117 -5.67 -9.34 1.15
N VAL A 118 -4.46 -9.65 0.72
CA VAL A 118 -3.20 -9.03 1.12
C VAL A 118 -2.63 -8.30 -0.09
N LEU A 119 -1.84 -7.27 0.12
CA LEU A 119 -1.30 -6.44 -0.95
C LEU A 119 -0.56 -7.27 -2.02
N LYS A 120 0.18 -8.31 -1.61
CA LYS A 120 0.84 -9.26 -2.53
C LYS A 120 -0.10 -9.91 -3.55
N ASP A 121 -1.33 -10.22 -3.18
CA ASP A 121 -2.31 -10.87 -4.07
C ASP A 121 -2.96 -9.88 -5.05
N VAL A 122 -2.89 -8.59 -4.74
CA VAL A 122 -3.64 -7.53 -5.44
C VAL A 122 -2.75 -6.76 -6.42
N ILE A 123 -1.48 -6.58 -6.05
CA ILE A 123 -0.45 -5.81 -6.78
C ILE A 123 0.13 -6.59 -7.96
N GLY A 124 0.25 -7.91 -7.85
CA GLY A 124 1.12 -8.69 -8.74
C GLY A 124 2.60 -8.28 -8.55
N ASP A 125 3.55 -9.16 -8.83
CA ASP A 125 4.95 -8.99 -8.35
C ASP A 125 5.73 -7.76 -8.87
N THR A 126 5.14 -6.88 -9.69
CA THR A 126 5.85 -5.86 -10.47
C THR A 126 5.57 -4.40 -10.12
N ASP A 127 4.47 -4.08 -9.43
CA ASP A 127 4.02 -2.70 -9.29
C ASP A 127 4.38 -2.14 -7.89
N SER A 128 5.14 -1.03 -7.85
CA SER A 128 5.62 -0.40 -6.59
C SER A 128 4.67 0.64 -6.00
N SER A 129 3.62 1.00 -6.75
CA SER A 129 2.58 1.93 -6.33
C SER A 129 1.20 1.40 -6.67
N ILE A 130 0.25 1.60 -5.75
CA ILE A 130 -1.15 1.17 -5.91
C ILE A 130 -2.07 2.33 -5.64
N GLU A 131 -3.04 2.50 -6.53
CA GLU A 131 -4.17 3.39 -6.32
C GLU A 131 -5.43 2.60 -5.99
N PHE A 132 -5.95 2.78 -4.78
CA PHE A 132 -7.25 2.25 -4.37
C PHE A 132 -8.30 3.36 -4.43
N SER A 133 -9.48 3.03 -4.96
CA SER A 133 -10.64 3.91 -4.88
C SER A 133 -11.55 3.47 -3.74
N VAL A 134 -11.96 4.37 -2.86
CA VAL A 134 -12.89 4.04 -1.77
C VAL A 134 -14.32 4.39 -2.19
N MET A 135 -15.19 3.39 -2.18
CA MET A 135 -16.63 3.55 -2.31
C MET A 135 -17.27 3.33 -0.95
N VAL A 136 -18.01 4.30 -0.45
CA VAL A 136 -18.73 4.15 0.81
C VAL A 136 -20.21 3.97 0.50
N LEU A 137 -20.78 2.84 0.91
CA LEU A 137 -22.20 2.56 0.77
C LEU A 137 -23.00 3.40 1.78
N GLY A 138 -23.95 4.16 1.25
CA GLY A 138 -24.79 5.08 2.02
C GLY A 138 -24.28 6.52 1.94
N GLY A 139 -25.17 7.45 1.59
CA GLY A 139 -24.99 8.91 1.65
C GLY A 139 -24.84 9.42 3.09
N ALA A 140 -24.03 8.73 3.89
CA ALA A 140 -23.68 9.08 5.24
C ALA A 140 -22.58 10.16 5.20
N ALA A 141 -22.99 11.38 4.90
CA ALA A 141 -22.59 12.51 5.74
C ALA A 141 -23.32 12.31 7.08
N SER A 142 -22.82 11.38 7.90
CA SER A 142 -23.30 11.21 9.26
C SER A 142 -22.07 11.11 10.13
N VAL A 143 -21.67 12.29 10.61
CA VAL A 143 -21.25 12.49 11.99
C VAL A 143 -21.72 11.31 12.84
N LEU A 144 -20.78 10.46 13.26
CA LEU A 144 -21.02 9.69 14.47
C LEU A 144 -20.91 10.69 15.62
N PRO A 145 -21.96 10.83 16.44
CA PRO A 145 -21.83 11.42 17.76
C PRO A 145 -20.75 10.69 18.56
N GLU A 146 -20.09 11.44 19.42
CA GLU A 146 -19.20 10.92 20.47
C GLU A 146 -19.82 9.75 21.24
N GLU A 147 -18.90 8.99 21.87
CA GLU A 147 -19.10 8.01 22.94
C GLU A 147 -19.31 6.56 22.45
N VAL A 148 -18.42 5.59 22.67
CA VAL A 148 -17.66 5.28 23.89
C VAL A 148 -16.30 4.68 23.49
N ALA A 149 -15.28 5.53 23.34
CA ALA A 149 -13.91 5.16 23.62
C ALA A 149 -13.60 5.80 24.98
N GLN A 150 -12.95 5.06 25.87
CA GLN A 150 -12.40 5.61 27.12
C GLN A 150 -11.84 7.01 26.86
N PRO A 151 -12.12 7.99 27.74
CA PRO A 151 -11.70 9.36 27.51
C PRO A 151 -10.20 9.36 27.17
N PRO A 152 -9.78 9.82 25.98
CA PRO A 152 -8.42 10.26 25.84
C PRO A 152 -8.27 11.37 26.89
N ALA A 153 -7.30 11.21 27.78
CA ALA A 153 -6.95 12.23 28.76
C ALA A 153 -7.03 13.60 28.05
N PRO A 154 -7.73 14.59 28.64
CA PRO A 154 -7.81 15.92 28.05
C PRO A 154 -6.38 16.33 27.71
N ALA A 155 -6.17 16.79 26.47
CA ALA A 155 -4.86 17.20 25.99
C ALA A 155 -4.22 18.07 27.07
N GLU A 156 -3.32 17.47 27.86
CA GLU A 156 -2.70 18.16 28.96
C GLU A 156 -1.92 19.30 28.33
N PRO A 157 -2.05 20.53 28.85
CA PRO A 157 -1.37 21.67 28.27
C PRO A 157 0.14 21.40 28.29
N ALA A 158 0.71 21.02 27.15
CA ALA A 158 2.09 20.58 27.08
C ALA A 158 3.04 21.73 27.41
N GLY A 159 3.85 21.57 28.46
CA GLY A 159 4.84 22.54 28.91
C GLY A 159 4.38 23.38 30.10
N ALA A 160 4.76 24.67 30.12
CA ALA A 160 4.58 25.56 31.28
C ALA A 160 3.11 25.68 31.76
N ALA A 161 2.14 25.43 30.89
CA ALA A 161 0.71 25.48 31.24
C ALA A 161 0.18 24.21 31.95
N ALA A 162 0.89 23.07 31.92
CA ALA A 162 0.57 21.90 32.76
C ALA A 162 0.81 22.18 34.24
N VAL A 163 1.87 22.92 34.55
CA VAL A 163 2.26 23.25 35.94
C VAL A 163 1.26 24.22 36.59
N GLU A 164 0.47 24.94 35.79
CA GLU A 164 -0.61 25.79 36.29
C GLU A 164 -1.86 24.99 36.74
N THR A 165 -1.97 23.71 36.36
CA THR A 165 -3.12 22.88 36.73
C THR A 165 -2.90 22.20 38.09
N ASP A 166 -3.93 22.19 38.94
CA ASP A 166 -3.88 21.46 40.22
C ASP A 166 -3.77 19.94 40.04
N ALA A 167 -4.20 19.43 38.88
CA ALA A 167 -4.07 18.03 38.51
C ALA A 167 -2.61 17.58 38.48
N PHE A 168 -1.71 18.38 37.93
CA PHE A 168 -0.27 18.10 37.90
C PHE A 168 0.33 17.95 39.31
N TRP A 169 -0.03 18.83 40.24
CA TRP A 169 0.47 18.78 41.61
C TRP A 169 -0.08 17.59 42.40
N SER A 170 -1.31 17.15 42.09
CA SER A 170 -1.89 15.92 42.65
C SER A 170 -1.20 14.66 42.11
N ASP A 171 -0.78 14.66 40.85
CA ASP A 171 -0.03 13.53 40.27
C ASP A 171 1.41 13.50 40.80
N LEU A 172 2.06 14.66 40.93
CA LEU A 172 3.40 14.78 41.52
C LEU A 172 3.45 14.26 42.97
N THR A 173 2.43 14.57 43.78
CA THR A 173 2.31 14.02 45.14
C THR A 173 2.10 12.51 45.14
N GLY A 174 1.27 12.00 44.24
CA GLY A 174 1.10 10.55 44.02
C GLY A 174 2.42 9.86 43.63
N PHE A 175 3.19 10.47 42.73
CA PHE A 175 4.49 9.95 42.31
C PHE A 175 5.51 9.94 43.45
N LEU A 176 5.60 11.03 44.21
CA LEU A 176 6.54 11.14 45.34
C LEU A 176 6.20 10.16 46.46
N SER A 177 4.91 10.02 46.81
CA SER A 177 4.48 9.04 47.83
C SER A 177 4.78 7.61 47.41
N GLN A 178 4.62 7.26 46.12
CA GLN A 178 4.97 5.94 45.61
C GLN A 178 6.48 5.65 45.66
N ARG A 179 7.33 6.66 45.40
CA ARG A 179 8.79 6.51 45.34
C ARG A 179 9.47 6.57 46.70
N LEU A 180 9.03 7.47 47.56
CA LEU A 180 9.58 7.67 48.91
C LEU A 180 8.98 6.67 49.92
N LYS A 181 7.79 6.13 49.63
CA LYS A 181 6.98 5.32 50.56
C LYS A 181 6.68 6.03 51.88
N ASP A 182 6.83 7.35 51.90
CA ASP A 182 6.50 8.24 52.99
C ASP A 182 5.54 9.31 52.47
N GLN A 183 4.34 9.33 53.06
CA GLN A 183 3.27 10.25 52.68
C GLN A 183 3.55 11.68 53.17
N GLN A 184 4.15 11.84 54.35
CA GLN A 184 4.36 13.16 54.95
C GLN A 184 5.51 13.91 54.29
N GLU A 185 6.58 13.22 53.94
CA GLU A 185 7.69 13.81 53.19
C GLU A 185 7.26 14.18 51.77
N ALA A 186 6.44 13.34 51.11
CA ALA A 186 5.90 13.62 49.78
C ALA A 186 5.01 14.87 49.75
N GLU A 187 4.14 15.05 50.74
CA GLU A 187 3.31 16.26 50.87
C GLU A 187 4.11 17.51 51.21
N SER A 188 5.20 17.37 51.97
CA SER A 188 6.06 18.50 52.33
C SER A 188 6.87 18.99 51.12
N LEU A 189 7.43 18.05 50.35
CA LEU A 189 8.19 18.36 49.13
C LEU A 189 7.31 18.96 48.04
N SER A 190 6.09 18.45 47.86
CA SER A 190 5.17 19.01 46.86
C SER A 190 4.73 20.44 47.19
N LYS A 191 4.47 20.74 48.47
CA LYS A 191 4.17 22.11 48.95
C LYS A 191 5.37 23.03 48.75
N LEU A 192 6.59 22.56 49.02
CA LEU A 192 7.82 23.33 48.81
C LEU A 192 8.03 23.63 47.32
N PHE A 193 7.85 22.64 46.44
CA PHE A 193 7.95 22.84 45.00
C PHE A 193 6.88 23.79 44.48
N LYS A 194 5.62 23.63 44.87
CA LYS A 194 4.53 24.55 44.48
C LYS A 194 4.81 25.97 44.95
N GLY A 195 5.22 26.17 46.21
CA GLY A 195 5.57 27.49 46.74
C GLY A 195 6.80 28.11 46.06
N SER A 196 7.82 27.32 45.74
CA SER A 196 8.99 27.81 44.99
C SER A 196 8.66 28.19 43.55
N TRP A 197 7.73 27.46 42.91
CA TRP A 197 7.27 27.75 41.56
C TRP A 197 6.41 29.01 41.53
N GLU A 198 5.48 29.17 42.48
CA GLU A 198 4.69 30.40 42.64
C GLU A 198 5.57 31.62 42.93
N ALA A 199 6.65 31.47 43.69
CA ALA A 199 7.60 32.54 43.97
C ALA A 199 8.55 32.86 42.80
N SER A 200 8.75 31.92 41.88
CA SER A 200 9.60 32.09 40.68
C SER A 200 8.83 32.67 39.48
N ARG A 201 7.52 32.87 39.61
CA ARG A 201 6.65 33.49 38.61
C ARG A 201 6.66 35.01 38.75
#